data_AF-H0DZZ0-F1
#
_entry.id   AF-H0DZZ0-F1
#
_cell.length_a   1.000
_cell.length_b   1.000
_cell.length_c   1.000
_cell.angle_alpha   90.00
_cell.angle_beta   90.00
_cell.angle_gamma   90.00
#
_symmetry.space_group_name_H-M   'P 1'
#
loop_
_entity.id
_entity.type
_entity.pdbx_description
1 polymer ?
#
loop_
_entity_poly.entity_id
_entity_poly.type
_entity_poly.pdbx_seq_one_letter_code
_entity_poly.pdbx_strand_id
1 'polypeptide(L)'
;MRLTQPATVKLRILQARPGRRSGRRCVAVRRPRRAGRCTRYATLPGTRTLRLLAGRTTVAISPRFGRRTLSTGVYRLQLTAIDGVRNRAVARSARILIGR
;
A
#
# COMPACT_ATOMS: atom_id res chain seq x y z
N MET A 1 -9.57 0.58 11.26
CA MET A 1 -8.32 1.03 11.94
C MET A 1 -8.70 1.77 13.22
N ARG A 2 -7.74 1.96 14.14
CA ARG A 2 -7.93 2.77 15.35
C ARG A 2 -6.85 3.85 15.40
N LEU A 3 -7.25 5.08 15.69
CA LEU A 3 -6.38 6.23 15.93
C LEU A 3 -6.51 6.64 17.40
N THR A 4 -5.43 7.07 18.03
CA THR A 4 -5.43 7.59 19.41
C THR A 4 -5.68 9.09 19.48
N GLN A 5 -5.46 9.80 18.38
CA GLN A 5 -5.62 11.23 18.24
C GLN A 5 -6.03 11.59 16.80
N PRO A 6 -6.54 12.81 16.55
CA PRO A 6 -6.85 13.25 15.20
C PRO A 6 -5.63 13.19 14.28
N ALA A 7 -5.82 12.67 13.06
CA ALA A 7 -4.75 12.51 12.10
C ALA A 7 -5.23 12.58 10.65
N THR A 8 -4.32 13.01 9.77
CA THR A 8 -4.43 12.83 8.33
C THR A 8 -3.87 11.46 7.95
N VAL A 9 -4.73 10.57 7.48
CA VAL A 9 -4.37 9.24 7.02
C VAL A 9 -4.23 9.22 5.51
N LYS A 10 -3.05 8.81 5.02
CA LYS A 10 -2.77 8.57 3.61
C LYS A 10 -2.89 7.09 3.30
N LEU A 11 -3.70 6.76 2.31
CA LEU A 11 -3.93 5.43 1.80
C LEU A 11 -3.28 5.30 0.42
N ARG A 12 -2.52 4.22 0.23
CA ARG A 12 -1.85 3.89 -1.03
C ARG A 12 -2.06 2.43 -1.37
N ILE A 13 -2.19 2.13 -2.66
CA ILE A 13 -2.22 0.75 -3.16
C ILE A 13 -0.86 0.40 -3.72
N LEU A 14 -0.32 -0.74 -3.29
CA LEU A 14 0.91 -1.31 -3.82
C LEU A 14 0.57 -2.63 -4.52
N GLN A 15 1.01 -2.81 -5.74
CA GLN A 15 0.80 -4.04 -6.49
C GLN A 15 1.97 -5.00 -6.31
N ALA A 16 1.67 -6.28 -6.07
CA ALA A 16 2.67 -7.33 -6.11
C ALA A 16 3.20 -7.49 -7.53
N ARG A 17 4.51 -7.37 -7.70
CA ARG A 17 5.19 -7.50 -8.99
C ARG A 17 6.37 -8.47 -8.86
N PRO A 18 6.70 -9.21 -9.93
CA PRO A 18 7.91 -10.01 -9.96
C PRO A 18 9.16 -9.15 -9.74
N GLY A 19 10.10 -9.69 -8.99
CA GLY A 19 11.41 -9.11 -8.71
C GLY A 19 12.51 -10.16 -8.79
N ARG A 20 13.74 -9.70 -8.61
CA ARG A 20 14.93 -10.56 -8.40
C ARG A 20 15.62 -10.17 -7.11
N ARG A 21 16.24 -11.15 -6.46
CA ARG A 21 17.10 -10.89 -5.30
C ARG A 21 18.40 -10.22 -5.75
N SER A 22 18.79 -9.19 -5.00
CA SER A 22 20.10 -8.53 -5.08
C SER A 22 20.52 -8.27 -3.63
N GLY A 23 21.35 -9.18 -3.11
CA GLY A 23 21.55 -9.33 -1.67
C GLY A 23 20.22 -9.54 -0.92
N ARG A 24 20.00 -8.77 0.14
CA ARG A 24 18.76 -8.83 0.94
C ARG A 24 17.56 -8.12 0.29
N ARG A 25 17.77 -7.35 -0.79
CA ARG A 25 16.72 -6.54 -1.43
C ARG A 25 16.03 -7.31 -2.56
N CYS A 26 14.73 -7.04 -2.73
CA CYS A 26 13.96 -7.50 -3.88
C CYS A 26 13.80 -6.35 -4.89
N VAL A 27 14.52 -6.42 -6.00
CA VAL A 27 14.59 -5.34 -7.00
C VAL A 27 13.80 -5.68 -8.27
N ALA A 28 13.47 -4.67 -9.08
CA ALA A 28 12.79 -4.87 -10.36
C ALA A 28 13.63 -5.74 -11.30
N VAL A 29 12.98 -6.57 -12.10
CA VAL A 29 13.65 -7.36 -13.14
C VAL A 29 13.84 -6.49 -14.38
N ARG A 30 15.08 -6.34 -14.85
CA ARG A 30 15.40 -5.58 -16.08
C ARG A 30 15.88 -6.48 -17.24
N ARG A 31 16.35 -7.69 -16.94
CA ARG A 31 16.90 -8.66 -17.91
C ARG A 31 16.55 -10.11 -17.48
N PRO A 32 16.62 -11.11 -18.39
CA PRO A 32 16.35 -12.52 -18.07
C PRO A 32 17.19 -13.01 -16.89
N ARG A 33 16.59 -13.87 -16.06
CA ARG A 33 17.00 -14.08 -14.66
C ARG A 33 18.06 -15.18 -14.54
N ARG A 34 19.24 -14.87 -13.98
CA ARG A 34 20.14 -15.84 -13.32
C ARG A 34 19.97 -15.88 -11.79
N ALA A 35 19.32 -14.88 -11.19
CA ALA A 35 19.16 -14.74 -9.73
C ALA A 35 17.80 -15.21 -9.20
N GLY A 36 17.73 -15.52 -7.90
CA GLY A 36 16.52 -15.99 -7.21
C GLY A 36 15.30 -15.08 -7.35
N ARG A 37 14.12 -15.69 -7.51
CA ARG A 37 12.83 -15.00 -7.67
C ARG A 37 12.38 -14.38 -6.33
N CYS A 38 11.72 -13.23 -6.39
CA CYS A 38 11.07 -12.63 -5.22
C CYS A 38 9.88 -11.75 -5.65
N THR A 39 9.02 -11.41 -4.71
CA THR A 39 7.90 -10.48 -4.94
C THR A 39 8.22 -9.12 -4.34
N ARG A 40 8.11 -8.07 -5.15
CA ARG A 40 8.21 -6.68 -4.69
C ARG A 40 6.84 -6.01 -4.73
N TYR A 41 6.62 -5.02 -3.87
CA TYR A 41 5.39 -4.23 -3.84
C TYR A 41 5.67 -2.86 -4.45
N ALA A 42 5.13 -2.62 -5.64
CA ALA A 42 5.29 -1.37 -6.36
C ALA A 42 4.08 -0.46 -6.08
N THR A 43 4.33 0.73 -5.55
CA THR A 43 3.28 1.74 -5.32
C THR A 43 2.63 2.14 -6.64
N LEU A 44 1.31 2.04 -6.71
CA LEU A 44 0.54 2.53 -7.84
C LEU A 44 0.35 4.05 -7.74
N PRO A 45 0.20 4.74 -8.88
CA PRO A 45 -0.22 6.14 -8.88
C PRO A 45 -1.56 6.31 -8.17
N GLY A 46 -1.70 7.42 -7.45
CA GLY A 46 -2.88 7.74 -6.66
C GLY A 46 -2.64 7.61 -5.16
N THR A 47 -3.29 8.48 -4.41
CA THR A 47 -3.31 8.45 -2.94
C THR A 47 -4.67 8.96 -2.52
N ARG A 48 -5.32 8.26 -1.59
CA ARG A 48 -6.54 8.73 -0.94
C ARG A 48 -6.16 9.29 0.43
N THR A 49 -6.60 10.50 0.71
CA THR A 49 -6.33 11.18 1.98
C THR A 49 -7.63 11.27 2.75
N LEU A 50 -7.59 10.88 4.03
CA LEU A 50 -8.71 10.97 4.95
C LEU A 50 -8.27 11.78 6.17
N ARG A 51 -9.06 12.77 6.57
CA ARG A 51 -8.91 13.45 7.86
C ARG A 51 -9.85 12.74 8.83
N LEU A 52 -9.29 12.20 9.90
CA LEU A 52 -10.04 11.37 10.85
C LEU A 52 -9.78 11.84 12.28
N LEU A 53 -10.81 11.73 13.10
CA LEU A 53 -10.71 11.94 14.54
C LEU A 53 -10.10 10.72 15.23
N ALA A 54 -9.78 10.87 16.51
CA ALA A 54 -9.44 9.74 17.37
C ALA A 54 -10.58 8.72 17.39
N GLY A 55 -10.24 7.45 17.61
CA GLY A 55 -11.19 6.35 17.70
C GLY A 55 -11.10 5.36 16.55
N ARG A 56 -12.15 4.55 16.40
CA ARG A 56 -12.21 3.48 15.40
C ARG A 56 -12.92 3.98 14.14
N THR A 57 -12.27 3.83 13.00
CA THR A 57 -12.86 4.13 11.68
C THR A 57 -12.74 2.91 10.78
N THR A 58 -13.83 2.60 10.07
CA THR A 58 -13.85 1.64 8.97
C THR A 58 -13.80 2.39 7.65
N VAL A 59 -12.96 1.93 6.73
CA VAL A 59 -12.84 2.53 5.40
C VAL A 59 -13.13 1.44 4.39
N ALA A 60 -14.19 1.63 3.60
CA ALA A 60 -14.49 0.75 2.48
C ALA A 60 -13.45 0.97 1.36
N ILE A 61 -12.99 -0.14 0.79
CA ILE A 61 -12.10 -0.16 -0.36
C ILE A 61 -12.84 -0.84 -1.50
N SER A 62 -12.93 -0.16 -2.62
CA SER A 62 -13.42 -0.72 -3.88
C SER A 62 -12.26 -1.11 -4.79
N PRO A 63 -12.47 -2.00 -5.78
CA PRO A 63 -11.51 -2.25 -6.86
C PRO A 63 -11.15 -0.98 -7.63
N ARG A 64 -12.01 0.05 -7.60
CA ARG A 64 -11.68 1.38 -8.08
C ARG A 64 -10.92 2.17 -7.02
N PHE A 65 -9.67 2.56 -7.31
CA PHE A 65 -8.83 3.36 -6.44
C PHE A 65 -8.37 4.63 -7.17
N GLY A 66 -8.88 5.78 -6.73
CA GLY A 66 -8.71 7.05 -7.45
C GLY A 66 -9.34 6.98 -8.84
N ARG A 67 -8.56 7.26 -9.88
CA ARG A 67 -9.01 7.23 -11.28
C ARG A 67 -8.79 5.87 -11.97
N ARG A 68 -8.41 4.82 -11.23
CA ARG A 68 -8.03 3.52 -11.80
C ARG A 68 -8.87 2.39 -11.23
N THR A 69 -9.32 1.49 -12.09
CA THR A 69 -9.79 0.16 -11.68
C THR A 69 -8.59 -0.78 -11.57
N LEU A 70 -8.45 -1.42 -10.42
CA LEU A 70 -7.40 -2.41 -10.17
C LEU A 70 -7.69 -3.67 -10.98
N SER A 71 -6.69 -4.14 -11.73
CA SER A 71 -6.76 -5.42 -12.42
C SER A 71 -6.78 -6.59 -11.43
N THR A 72 -7.15 -7.79 -11.90
CA THR A 72 -6.95 -9.03 -11.14
C THR A 72 -5.50 -9.15 -10.67
N GLY A 73 -5.32 -9.53 -9.40
CA GLY A 73 -3.99 -9.71 -8.82
C GLY A 73 -3.92 -9.47 -7.31
N VAL A 74 -2.69 -9.48 -6.80
CA VAL A 74 -2.38 -9.30 -5.37
C VAL A 74 -1.90 -7.88 -5.11
N TYR A 75 -2.47 -7.25 -4.09
CA TYR A 75 -2.18 -5.89 -3.67
C TYR A 75 -1.94 -5.79 -2.17
N ARG A 76 -1.35 -4.67 -1.76
CA ARG A 76 -1.32 -4.20 -0.37
C ARG A 76 -1.94 -2.82 -0.30
N LEU A 77 -2.92 -2.63 0.57
CA LEU A 77 -3.29 -1.30 1.04
C LEU A 77 -2.29 -0.90 2.12
N GLN A 78 -1.58 0.20 1.91
CA GLN A 78 -0.72 0.82 2.91
C GLN A 78 -1.40 2.06 3.48
N LEU A 79 -1.40 2.17 4.81
CA LEU A 79 -1.90 3.31 5.56
C LEU A 79 -0.75 3.99 6.30
N THR A 80 -0.73 5.32 6.27
CA THR A 80 0.21 6.14 7.05
C THR A 80 -0.55 7.29 7.67
N ALA A 81 -0.49 7.43 8.99
CA ALA A 81 -1.12 8.53 9.72
C ALA A 81 -0.09 9.61 10.06
N ILE A 82 -0.50 10.87 9.93
CA ILE A 82 0.28 12.05 10.30
C ILE A 82 -0.63 12.93 11.18
N ASP A 83 -0.21 13.28 12.39
CA ASP A 83 -0.98 14.13 13.31
C ASP A 83 -0.85 15.63 13.00
N GLY A 84 -1.49 16.48 13.80
CA GLY A 84 -1.47 17.93 13.63
C GLY A 84 -0.10 18.58 13.82
N VAL A 85 0.78 17.98 14.61
CA VAL A 85 2.16 18.44 14.85
C VAL A 85 3.20 17.73 13.97
N ARG A 86 2.74 16.97 12.97
CA ARG A 86 3.53 16.26 11.94
C ARG A 86 4.27 15.01 12.42
N ASN A 87 3.90 14.41 13.55
CA ASN A 87 4.38 13.07 13.90
C ASN A 87 3.80 12.04 12.93
N ARG A 88 4.64 11.10 12.47
CA ARG A 88 4.26 10.05 11.54
C ARG A 88 4.18 8.70 12.24
N ALA A 89 3.03 8.05 12.15
CA ALA A 89 2.87 6.68 12.61
C ALA A 89 3.57 5.68 11.68
N VAL A 90 4.02 4.55 12.25
CA VAL A 90 4.51 3.40 11.48
C VAL A 90 3.44 2.96 10.47
N ALA A 91 3.85 2.78 9.22
CA ALA A 91 2.94 2.37 8.18
C ALA A 91 2.36 0.99 8.47
N ARG A 92 1.04 0.86 8.38
CA ARG A 92 0.34 -0.42 8.47
C ARG A 92 -0.11 -0.85 7.09
N SER A 93 -0.16 -2.16 6.86
CA SER A 93 -0.56 -2.71 5.56
C SER A 93 -1.55 -3.85 5.72
N ALA A 94 -2.49 -3.95 4.79
CA ALA A 94 -3.41 -5.07 4.64
C ALA A 94 -3.28 -5.65 3.24
N ARG A 95 -3.38 -6.99 3.10
CA ARG A 95 -3.38 -7.66 1.80
C ARG A 95 -4.77 -7.56 1.16
N ILE A 96 -4.80 -7.35 -0.16
CA ILE A 96 -6.01 -7.36 -0.97
C ILE A 96 -5.80 -8.33 -2.14
N LEU A 97 -6.80 -9.15 -2.43
CA LEU A 97 -6.86 -9.99 -3.61
C LEU A 97 -8.00 -9.47 -4.48
N ILE A 98 -7.72 -9.17 -5.73
CA ILE A 98 -8.74 -8.89 -6.75
C ILE A 98 -8.81 -10.14 -7.62
N GLY A 99 -9.89 -10.90 -7.45
CA GLY A 99 -10.21 -12.08 -8.26
C GLY A 99 -10.92 -11.73 -9.56
N ARG A 100 -11.24 -12.75 -10.36
CA ARG A 100 -12.34 -12.65 -11.34
C ARG A 100 -13.66 -12.79 -10.61
#